data_AF-A0AAW1QBR4-F1
#
_entry.id   AF-A0AAW1QBR4-F1
#
_cell.length_a   1.000
_cell.length_b   1.000
_cell.length_c   1.000
_cell.angle_alpha   90.00
_cell.angle_beta   90.00
_cell.angle_gamma   90.00
#
_symmetry.space_group_name_H-M   'P 1'
#
loop_
_entity.id
_entity.type
_entity.pdbx_description
1 polymer ?
#
loop_
_entity_poly.entity_id
_entity_poly.type
_entity_poly.pdbx_seq_one_letter_code
_entity_poly.pdbx_strand_id
1 'polypeptide(L)'
;MLSRLAGCSKRLAQKAEQGLVQLRACEESSCASRAFQSQPWSPARPHHTHLFRKPTTAFPPSFWRANSRSYYSYGNYGYQRPSSPQNAIYGLIAANVAGFLYWRVDPRFMARHATVSYSSLADGRIWTLVTAAFSHQDGWHLAANMFTFYFFASTIPHLYGSRALVGLYLTGAVIGNLAHVGWATLRAQQGMPRGSSRMERYGVEYRRRSSAPALGASGAINSIVIAQICLFPTQTVLLYGILPMPAALFGLLWIAGDVGGMLQGSGGNTSFAGHLGGATCGLVFYFLARRGFFWR
;
A
#
# COMPACT_ATOMS: atom_id res chain seq x y z
N MET A 1 28.68 15.70 67.25
CA MET A 1 28.35 15.14 65.92
C MET A 1 29.24 13.94 65.51
N LEU A 2 30.27 13.56 66.28
CA LEU A 2 31.13 12.40 66.00
C LEU A 2 30.71 11.08 66.70
N SER A 3 29.80 11.12 67.68
CA SER A 3 29.30 9.92 68.39
C SER A 3 28.14 9.20 67.68
N ARG A 4 27.55 9.79 66.63
CA ARG A 4 26.45 9.18 65.86
C ARG A 4 26.91 8.42 64.59
N LEU A 5 28.15 8.62 64.14
CA LEU A 5 28.71 7.92 62.97
C LEU A 5 29.33 6.55 63.33
N ALA A 6 29.86 6.38 64.55
CA ALA A 6 30.40 5.11 65.03
C ALA A 6 29.32 4.01 65.24
N GLY A 7 28.07 4.41 65.52
CA GLY A 7 26.95 3.48 65.72
C GLY A 7 26.33 2.92 64.44
N CYS A 8 26.58 3.55 63.28
CA CYS A 8 26.06 3.10 61.99
C CYS A 8 26.99 2.06 61.34
N SER A 9 28.31 2.20 61.55
CA SER A 9 29.33 1.26 61.07
C SER A 9 29.20 -0.15 61.71
N LYS A 10 28.95 -0.23 63.02
CA LYS A 10 28.77 -1.52 63.71
C LYS A 10 27.53 -2.32 63.26
N ARG A 11 26.46 -1.65 62.82
CA ARG A 11 25.23 -2.33 62.36
C ARG A 11 25.32 -2.84 60.92
N LEU A 12 26.21 -2.27 60.11
CA LEU A 12 26.46 -2.75 58.74
C LEU A 12 27.40 -3.97 58.73
N ALA A 13 28.41 -4.00 59.61
CA ALA A 13 29.29 -5.16 59.75
C ALA A 13 28.55 -6.42 60.24
N GLN A 14 27.61 -6.27 61.20
CA GLN A 14 26.85 -7.40 61.76
C GLN A 14 25.83 -8.01 60.78
N LYS A 15 25.32 -7.23 59.82
CA LYS A 15 24.43 -7.73 58.75
C LYS A 15 25.19 -8.43 57.61
N ALA A 16 26.45 -8.06 57.38
CA ALA A 16 27.28 -8.71 56.36
C ALA A 16 27.73 -10.11 56.79
N GLU A 17 28.03 -10.33 58.07
CA GLU A 17 28.37 -11.65 58.62
C GLU A 17 27.18 -12.63 58.61
N GLN A 18 25.96 -12.17 58.87
CA GLN A 18 24.76 -13.01 58.83
C GLN A 18 24.39 -13.46 57.39
N GLY A 19 24.66 -12.65 56.38
CA GLY A 19 24.42 -13.02 54.97
C GLY A 19 25.41 -14.06 54.43
N LEU A 20 26.66 -14.06 54.91
CA LEU A 20 27.70 -15.00 54.48
C LEU A 20 27.53 -16.41 55.07
N VAL A 21 26.90 -16.54 56.24
CA VAL A 21 26.56 -17.85 56.84
C VAL A 21 25.40 -18.53 56.10
N GLN A 22 24.44 -17.77 55.57
CA GLN A 22 23.31 -18.33 54.79
C GLN A 22 23.72 -18.80 53.38
N LEU A 23 24.69 -18.15 52.75
CA LEU A 23 25.15 -18.54 51.41
C LEU A 23 26.00 -19.83 51.43
N ARG A 24 26.73 -20.12 52.52
CA ARG A 24 27.45 -21.40 52.68
C ARG A 24 26.54 -22.60 53.00
N ALA A 25 25.30 -22.39 53.45
CA ALA A 25 24.36 -23.47 53.76
C ALA A 25 23.56 -23.97 52.54
N CYS A 26 23.54 -23.22 51.43
CA CYS A 26 22.81 -23.61 50.21
C CYS A 26 23.66 -24.41 49.19
N GLU A 27 24.99 -24.42 49.31
CA GLU A 27 25.86 -25.18 48.39
C GLU A 27 26.06 -26.66 48.81
N GLU A 28 25.69 -27.06 50.03
CA GLU A 28 25.93 -28.43 50.52
C GLU A 28 24.75 -29.41 50.38
N SER A 29 23.57 -29.00 49.87
CA SER A 29 22.34 -29.83 49.92
C SER A 29 21.73 -30.24 48.57
N SER A 30 22.43 -30.11 47.44
CA SER A 30 21.94 -30.64 46.15
C SER A 30 22.99 -31.41 45.36
N CYS A 31 23.47 -32.52 45.93
CA CYS A 31 24.07 -33.60 45.16
C CYS A 31 24.02 -34.93 45.94
N ALA A 32 23.03 -35.80 45.70
CA ALA A 32 23.16 -37.27 45.81
C ALA A 32 21.83 -38.04 45.61
N SER A 33 21.70 -38.64 44.41
CA SER A 33 21.33 -40.03 44.12
C SER A 33 20.03 -40.71 44.61
N ARG A 34 19.43 -41.41 43.63
CA ARG A 34 18.82 -42.77 43.65
C ARG A 34 17.29 -42.92 43.75
N ALA A 35 16.72 -43.20 42.56
CA ALA A 35 15.96 -44.40 42.18
C ALA A 35 14.84 -44.92 43.09
N PHE A 36 13.60 -44.79 42.62
CA PHE A 36 12.52 -45.72 42.93
C PHE A 36 11.59 -45.92 41.73
N GLN A 37 11.19 -47.17 41.52
CA GLN A 37 10.47 -47.69 40.35
C GLN A 37 8.93 -47.53 40.46
N SER A 38 8.29 -47.64 39.27
CA SER A 38 6.99 -48.28 38.99
C SER A 38 5.70 -47.43 38.77
N GLN A 39 5.28 -47.47 37.50
CA GLN A 39 3.92 -47.63 36.93
C GLN A 39 2.94 -46.41 36.82
N PRO A 40 2.09 -46.37 35.76
CA PRO A 40 1.51 -45.15 35.21
C PRO A 40 0.09 -44.83 35.71
N TRP A 41 -0.27 -43.55 35.76
CA TRP A 41 -1.62 -43.08 36.06
C TRP A 41 -2.21 -42.37 34.83
N SER A 42 -3.33 -42.88 34.32
CA SER A 42 -4.12 -42.31 33.22
C SER A 42 -4.90 -41.06 33.69
N PRO A 43 -4.95 -39.96 32.92
CA PRO A 43 -5.78 -38.83 33.29
C PRO A 43 -7.23 -39.01 32.84
N ALA A 44 -8.14 -38.95 33.82
CA ALA A 44 -9.58 -38.84 33.66
C ALA A 44 -9.99 -37.52 32.97
N ARG A 45 -11.04 -37.59 32.14
CA ARG A 45 -11.70 -36.42 31.53
C ARG A 45 -12.49 -35.64 32.58
N PRO A 46 -12.58 -34.30 32.49
CA PRO A 46 -13.70 -33.56 33.06
C PRO A 46 -14.67 -33.11 31.96
N HIS A 47 -15.93 -33.53 32.08
CA HIS A 47 -17.09 -32.87 31.50
C HIS A 47 -17.57 -31.81 32.49
N HIS A 48 -17.60 -30.53 32.11
CA HIS A 48 -18.56 -29.57 32.65
C HIS A 48 -18.99 -28.57 31.57
N THR A 49 -20.26 -28.68 31.22
CA THR A 49 -21.11 -27.71 30.52
C THR A 49 -21.22 -26.41 31.31
N HIS A 50 -21.16 -25.24 30.66
CA HIS A 50 -22.10 -24.14 30.92
C HIS A 50 -22.14 -23.14 29.76
N LEU A 51 -23.39 -22.89 29.36
CA LEU A 51 -23.90 -21.94 28.38
C LEU A 51 -23.30 -20.53 28.46
N PHE A 52 -22.71 -20.07 27.34
CA PHE A 52 -22.74 -18.67 26.92
C PHE A 52 -22.79 -18.64 25.38
N ARG A 53 -23.97 -18.37 24.82
CA ARG A 53 -24.17 -18.22 23.38
C ARG A 53 -23.60 -16.86 22.95
N LYS A 54 -22.37 -16.83 22.44
CA LYS A 54 -21.79 -15.64 21.80
C LYS A 54 -22.45 -15.41 20.43
N PRO A 55 -22.65 -14.15 20.01
CA PRO A 55 -23.23 -13.85 18.70
C PRO A 55 -22.31 -14.37 17.58
N THR A 56 -22.86 -15.17 16.69
CA THR A 56 -22.18 -15.75 15.52
C THR A 56 -21.94 -14.69 14.45
N THR A 57 -20.85 -13.92 14.57
CA THR A 57 -20.15 -13.29 13.44
C THR A 57 -18.66 -13.12 13.79
N ALA A 58 -17.96 -14.22 14.09
CA ALA A 58 -16.52 -14.19 14.32
C ALA A 58 -15.83 -15.08 13.28
N PHE A 59 -15.13 -14.45 12.34
CA PHE A 59 -14.17 -15.10 11.46
C PHE A 59 -13.14 -15.89 12.28
N PRO A 60 -12.63 -17.04 11.78
CA PRO A 60 -11.66 -17.84 12.51
C PRO A 60 -10.36 -17.05 12.77
N PRO A 61 -9.76 -17.14 13.99
CA PRO A 61 -8.52 -16.45 14.36
C PRO A 61 -7.27 -16.86 13.55
N SER A 62 -7.38 -17.80 12.61
CA SER A 62 -6.29 -18.20 11.71
C SER A 62 -6.03 -17.15 10.62
N PHE A 63 -6.98 -16.24 10.35
CA PHE A 63 -6.82 -15.21 9.33
C PHE A 63 -5.80 -14.13 9.72
N TRP A 64 -5.61 -13.87 11.02
CA TRP A 64 -4.71 -12.84 11.54
C TRP A 64 -3.32 -13.35 11.94
N ARG A 65 -3.08 -14.67 11.85
CA ARG A 65 -1.84 -15.31 12.34
C ARG A 65 -0.88 -15.78 11.25
N ALA A 66 -1.20 -15.53 9.98
CA ALA A 66 -0.35 -15.86 8.84
C ALA A 66 0.36 -14.60 8.31
N ASN A 67 1.17 -13.93 9.13
CA ASN A 67 2.02 -12.84 8.64
C ASN A 67 3.35 -12.82 9.40
N SER A 68 4.37 -13.48 8.85
CA SER A 68 5.81 -13.19 9.09
C SER A 68 6.76 -14.22 8.44
N ARG A 69 6.30 -15.40 8.03
CA ARG A 69 7.18 -16.41 7.38
C ARG A 69 6.45 -17.21 6.31
N SER A 70 6.70 -16.86 5.05
CA SER A 70 6.81 -17.78 3.89
C SER A 70 6.53 -17.02 2.61
N TYR A 71 7.52 -16.28 2.12
CA TYR A 71 7.47 -15.65 0.81
C TYR A 71 7.96 -16.58 -0.33
N TYR A 72 8.31 -17.85 -0.02
CA TYR A 72 8.92 -18.78 -0.99
C TYR A 72 8.35 -20.20 -1.04
N SER A 73 7.24 -20.50 -0.37
CA SER A 73 6.70 -21.87 -0.37
C SER A 73 5.22 -21.89 -0.70
N TYR A 74 4.90 -21.88 -2.00
CA TYR A 74 3.64 -22.42 -2.49
C TYR A 74 3.93 -23.40 -3.63
N GLY A 75 3.92 -24.68 -3.25
CA GLY A 75 4.08 -25.82 -4.13
C GLY A 75 2.84 -26.11 -4.98
N ASN A 76 3.13 -26.67 -6.15
CA ASN A 76 2.32 -27.53 -7.01
C ASN A 76 0.82 -27.66 -6.67
N TYR A 77 -0.01 -26.89 -7.38
CA TYR A 77 -1.34 -27.33 -7.82
C TYR A 77 -1.47 -27.12 -9.34
N GLY A 78 -2.00 -28.12 -10.02
CA GLY A 78 -1.87 -28.35 -11.46
C GLY A 78 -2.56 -27.36 -12.40
N TYR A 79 -1.79 -26.93 -13.41
CA TYR A 79 -2.10 -26.81 -14.84
C TYR A 79 -3.41 -26.17 -15.33
N GLN A 80 -3.41 -24.84 -15.41
CA GLN A 80 -3.50 -24.11 -16.69
C GLN A 80 -2.44 -23.02 -16.59
N ARG A 81 -1.42 -22.94 -17.47
CA ARG A 81 -0.41 -21.87 -17.39
C ARG A 81 -1.11 -20.53 -17.66
N PRO A 82 -1.45 -19.72 -16.63
CA PRO A 82 -1.83 -18.35 -16.91
C PRO A 82 -0.55 -17.67 -17.40
N SER A 83 -0.63 -16.60 -18.19
CA SER A 83 0.52 -15.70 -18.35
C SER A 83 1.16 -15.51 -16.97
N SER A 84 2.48 -15.65 -16.84
CA SER A 84 3.13 -15.54 -15.53
C SER A 84 2.60 -14.26 -14.84
N PRO A 85 2.26 -14.29 -13.54
CA PRO A 85 1.70 -13.13 -12.85
C PRO A 85 2.46 -11.81 -13.14
N GLN A 86 3.77 -11.93 -13.41
CA GLN A 86 4.68 -10.87 -13.77
C GLN A 86 4.50 -10.32 -15.20
N ASN A 87 4.03 -11.12 -16.17
CA ASN A 87 3.84 -10.66 -17.55
C ASN A 87 2.89 -9.46 -17.66
N ALA A 88 1.86 -9.39 -16.82
CA ALA A 88 0.94 -8.24 -16.81
C ALA A 88 1.63 -6.97 -16.28
N ILE A 89 2.49 -7.10 -15.28
CA ILE A 89 3.28 -5.99 -14.74
C ILE A 89 4.23 -5.49 -15.84
N TYR A 90 5.01 -6.38 -16.44
CA TYR A 90 5.96 -6.00 -17.49
C TYR A 90 5.25 -5.48 -18.75
N GLY A 91 4.10 -6.04 -19.12
CA GLY A 91 3.29 -5.55 -20.23
C GLY A 91 2.80 -4.12 -20.03
N LEU A 92 2.30 -3.80 -18.82
CA LEU A 92 1.86 -2.43 -18.49
C LEU A 92 3.05 -1.45 -18.43
N ILE A 93 4.20 -1.88 -17.89
CA ILE A 93 5.42 -1.07 -17.92
C ILE A 93 5.87 -0.81 -19.36
N ALA A 94 5.93 -1.86 -20.18
CA ALA A 94 6.33 -1.76 -21.58
C ALA A 94 5.39 -0.85 -22.38
N ALA A 95 4.08 -0.89 -22.12
CA ALA A 95 3.12 0.00 -22.76
C ALA A 95 3.35 1.49 -22.40
N ASN A 96 3.66 1.79 -21.13
CA ASN A 96 4.01 3.14 -20.71
C ASN A 96 5.33 3.62 -21.32
N VAL A 97 6.34 2.75 -21.36
CA VAL A 97 7.63 3.03 -22.02
C VAL A 97 7.41 3.28 -23.51
N ALA A 98 6.58 2.48 -24.18
CA ALA A 98 6.26 2.67 -25.59
C ALA A 98 5.57 4.03 -25.83
N GLY A 99 4.60 4.42 -24.99
CA GLY A 99 3.99 5.74 -25.07
C GLY A 99 4.99 6.88 -24.86
N PHE A 100 5.90 6.74 -23.89
CA PHE A 100 7.00 7.70 -23.69
C PHE A 100 7.95 7.80 -24.89
N LEU A 101 8.31 6.68 -25.52
CA LEU A 101 9.13 6.69 -26.73
C LEU A 101 8.38 7.31 -27.90
N TYR A 102 7.08 7.08 -28.02
CA TYR A 102 6.27 7.63 -29.10
C TYR A 102 6.10 9.16 -29.02
N TRP A 103 6.19 9.74 -27.81
CA TRP A 103 6.34 11.20 -27.64
C TRP A 103 7.57 11.78 -28.36
N ARG A 104 8.59 10.96 -28.66
CA ARG A 104 9.80 11.37 -29.42
C ARG A 104 9.64 11.25 -30.93
N VAL A 105 8.63 10.51 -31.38
CA VAL A 105 8.33 10.29 -32.80
C VAL A 105 7.32 11.34 -33.28
N ASP A 106 6.16 11.39 -32.64
CA ASP A 106 5.11 12.35 -32.99
C ASP A 106 4.45 12.94 -31.73
N PRO A 107 5.02 14.05 -31.19
CA PRO A 107 4.46 14.71 -30.01
C PRO A 107 3.11 15.38 -30.30
N ARG A 108 2.80 15.74 -31.54
CA ARG A 108 1.50 16.37 -31.89
C ARG A 108 0.40 15.32 -31.84
N PHE A 109 0.65 14.13 -32.37
CA PHE A 109 -0.26 13.00 -32.25
C PHE A 109 -0.50 12.66 -30.77
N MET A 110 0.56 12.52 -29.97
CA MET A 110 0.43 12.20 -28.55
C MET A 110 -0.33 13.27 -27.78
N ALA A 111 -0.06 14.55 -28.04
CA ALA A 111 -0.79 15.64 -27.40
C ALA A 111 -2.30 15.59 -27.71
N ARG A 112 -2.69 15.19 -28.92
CA ARG A 112 -4.10 15.10 -29.33
C ARG A 112 -4.79 13.82 -28.90
N HIS A 113 -4.10 12.69 -28.89
CA HIS A 113 -4.72 11.36 -28.73
C HIS A 113 -4.36 10.65 -27.42
N ALA A 114 -3.34 11.11 -26.71
CA ALA A 114 -2.84 10.51 -25.48
C ALA A 114 -2.73 11.54 -24.33
N THR A 115 -3.57 12.58 -24.36
CA THR A 115 -3.76 13.47 -23.22
C THR A 115 -5.25 13.73 -23.03
N VAL A 116 -5.68 13.87 -21.78
CA VAL A 116 -7.09 14.05 -21.44
C VAL A 116 -7.35 15.46 -20.93
N SER A 117 -8.41 16.07 -21.41
CA SER A 117 -8.87 17.39 -20.96
C SER A 117 -10.38 17.50 -21.19
N TYR A 118 -11.01 18.53 -20.64
CA TYR A 118 -12.39 18.85 -20.97
C TYR A 118 -12.63 18.92 -22.49
N SER A 119 -11.74 19.62 -23.22
CA SER A 119 -11.87 19.73 -24.68
C SER A 119 -11.75 18.40 -25.40
N SER A 120 -10.85 17.49 -24.97
CA SER A 120 -10.71 16.21 -25.66
C SER A 120 -11.97 15.37 -25.53
N LEU A 121 -12.59 15.35 -24.36
CA LEU A 121 -13.85 14.65 -24.15
C LEU A 121 -15.01 15.33 -24.90
N ALA A 122 -15.07 16.66 -24.88
CA ALA A 122 -16.09 17.43 -25.58
C ALA A 122 -15.98 17.36 -27.12
N ASP A 123 -14.82 16.96 -27.65
CA ASP A 123 -14.62 16.65 -29.08
C ASP A 123 -14.88 15.16 -29.40
N GLY A 124 -15.43 14.39 -28.45
CA GLY A 124 -15.74 12.97 -28.62
C GLY A 124 -14.55 12.02 -28.47
N ARG A 125 -13.38 12.50 -28.05
CA ARG A 125 -12.15 11.69 -27.91
C ARG A 125 -12.13 10.91 -26.60
N ILE A 126 -13.13 10.05 -26.39
CA ILE A 126 -13.32 9.28 -25.15
C ILE A 126 -12.15 8.32 -24.85
N TRP A 127 -11.43 7.86 -25.88
CA TRP A 127 -10.25 7.01 -25.71
C TRP A 127 -9.14 7.68 -24.90
N THR A 128 -9.12 9.02 -24.85
CA THR A 128 -8.16 9.79 -24.03
C THR A 128 -8.24 9.46 -22.54
N LEU A 129 -9.38 8.97 -22.05
CA LEU A 129 -9.53 8.48 -20.67
C LEU A 129 -8.62 7.30 -20.34
N VAL A 130 -8.26 6.50 -21.35
CA VAL A 130 -7.37 5.35 -21.19
C VAL A 130 -5.97 5.67 -21.69
N THR A 131 -5.85 6.23 -22.90
CA THR A 131 -4.54 6.46 -23.53
C THR A 131 -3.70 7.49 -22.78
N ALA A 132 -4.31 8.45 -22.07
CA ALA A 132 -3.58 9.38 -21.22
C ALA A 132 -2.81 8.67 -20.08
N ALA A 133 -3.27 7.51 -19.61
CA ALA A 133 -2.59 6.74 -18.58
C ALA A 133 -1.30 6.06 -19.05
N PHE A 134 -1.04 6.03 -20.36
CA PHE A 134 0.18 5.49 -20.97
C PHE A 134 1.06 6.59 -21.57
N SER A 135 0.83 7.84 -21.19
CA SER A 135 1.43 9.02 -21.81
C SER A 135 2.35 9.73 -20.83
N HIS A 136 3.65 9.78 -21.12
CA HIS A 136 4.66 10.47 -20.33
C HIS A 136 5.57 11.28 -21.23
N GLN A 137 5.74 12.57 -20.92
CA GLN A 137 6.70 13.43 -21.63
C GLN A 137 8.07 13.46 -20.97
N ASP A 138 8.08 13.33 -19.64
CA ASP A 138 9.23 13.46 -18.79
C ASP A 138 9.73 12.08 -18.31
N GLY A 139 11.05 11.88 -18.37
CA GLY A 139 11.67 10.59 -18.04
C GLY A 139 11.63 10.29 -16.54
N TRP A 140 11.78 11.31 -15.69
CA TRP A 140 11.71 11.13 -14.24
C TRP A 140 10.30 10.77 -13.78
N HIS A 141 9.29 11.42 -14.35
CA HIS A 141 7.89 11.12 -14.09
C HIS A 141 7.52 9.70 -14.53
N LEU A 142 8.03 9.23 -15.67
CA LEU A 142 7.89 7.83 -16.06
C LEU A 142 8.58 6.90 -15.07
N ALA A 143 9.84 7.17 -14.73
CA ALA A 143 10.64 6.33 -13.84
C ALA A 143 9.98 6.19 -12.46
N ALA A 144 9.57 7.30 -11.84
CA ALA A 144 8.89 7.31 -10.55
C ALA A 144 7.57 6.51 -10.57
N ASN A 145 6.79 6.66 -11.64
CA ASN A 145 5.55 5.90 -11.82
C ASN A 145 5.83 4.40 -11.96
N MET A 146 6.74 4.00 -12.85
CA MET A 146 7.02 2.58 -13.10
C MET A 146 7.69 1.92 -11.90
N PHE A 147 8.54 2.64 -11.17
CA PHE A 147 9.09 2.20 -9.89
C PHE A 147 7.97 1.92 -8.89
N THR A 148 7.10 2.91 -8.64
CA THR A 148 5.98 2.76 -7.69
C THR A 148 5.05 1.61 -8.10
N PHE A 149 4.68 1.55 -9.38
CA PHE A 149 3.86 0.48 -9.92
C PHE A 149 4.48 -0.90 -9.69
N TYR A 150 5.76 -1.09 -10.01
CA TYR A 150 6.43 -2.38 -9.88
C TYR A 150 6.39 -2.93 -8.45
N PHE A 151 6.69 -2.09 -7.45
CA PHE A 151 6.70 -2.52 -6.05
C PHE A 151 5.30 -2.83 -5.52
N PHE A 152 4.31 -1.96 -5.77
CA PHE A 152 2.97 -2.10 -5.22
C PHE A 152 2.07 -3.09 -6.00
N ALA A 153 2.30 -3.27 -7.31
CA ALA A 153 1.50 -4.18 -8.13
C ALA A 153 1.83 -5.66 -7.89
N SER A 154 2.99 -5.96 -7.32
CA SER A 154 3.56 -7.31 -7.25
C SER A 154 2.61 -8.36 -6.65
N THR A 155 1.84 -8.02 -5.62
CA THR A 155 1.00 -9.01 -4.91
C THR A 155 -0.35 -9.28 -5.60
N ILE A 156 -0.95 -8.28 -6.25
CA ILE A 156 -2.29 -8.37 -6.85
C ILE A 156 -2.44 -9.52 -7.86
N PRO A 157 -1.56 -9.71 -8.87
CA PRO A 157 -1.75 -10.76 -9.86
C PRO A 157 -1.50 -12.16 -9.29
N HIS A 158 -0.80 -12.30 -8.17
CA HIS A 158 -0.61 -13.58 -7.48
C HIS A 158 -1.86 -14.00 -6.70
N LEU A 159 -2.62 -13.03 -6.17
CA LEU A 159 -3.82 -13.30 -5.38
C LEU A 159 -5.10 -13.31 -6.21
N TYR A 160 -5.20 -12.43 -7.20
CA TYR A 160 -6.42 -12.16 -7.95
C TYR A 160 -6.27 -12.37 -9.46
N GLY A 161 -5.08 -12.78 -9.91
CA GLY A 161 -4.77 -13.02 -11.31
C GLY A 161 -4.46 -11.75 -12.11
N SER A 162 -3.78 -11.95 -13.24
CA SER A 162 -3.35 -10.87 -14.15
C SER A 162 -4.50 -9.97 -14.64
N ARG A 163 -5.70 -10.55 -14.85
CA ARG A 163 -6.88 -9.81 -15.30
C ARG A 163 -7.36 -8.79 -14.28
N ALA A 164 -7.28 -9.12 -12.98
CA ALA A 164 -7.66 -8.19 -11.92
C ALA A 164 -6.69 -7.00 -11.86
N LEU A 165 -5.39 -7.25 -12.00
CA LEU A 165 -4.38 -6.17 -12.07
C LEU A 165 -4.62 -5.24 -13.26
N VAL A 166 -4.78 -5.79 -14.47
CA VAL A 166 -5.03 -4.99 -15.68
C VAL A 166 -6.35 -4.23 -15.56
N GLY A 167 -7.40 -4.89 -15.07
CA GLY A 167 -8.69 -4.26 -14.82
C GLY A 167 -8.58 -3.08 -13.86
N LEU A 168 -7.91 -3.27 -12.71
CA LEU A 168 -7.69 -2.24 -11.70
C LEU A 168 -6.87 -1.06 -12.24
N TYR A 169 -5.85 -1.33 -13.06
CA TYR A 169 -5.07 -0.28 -13.72
C TYR A 169 -5.95 0.56 -14.66
N LEU A 170 -6.71 -0.10 -15.54
CA LEU A 170 -7.53 0.58 -16.54
C LEU A 170 -8.73 1.32 -15.93
N THR A 171 -9.41 0.74 -14.93
CA THR A 171 -10.51 1.44 -14.24
C THR A 171 -9.99 2.57 -13.38
N GLY A 172 -8.85 2.40 -12.71
CA GLY A 172 -8.16 3.45 -11.98
C GLY A 172 -7.75 4.62 -12.88
N ALA A 173 -7.23 4.33 -14.08
CA ALA A 173 -6.95 5.33 -15.12
C ALA A 173 -8.21 6.13 -15.49
N VAL A 174 -9.30 5.44 -15.83
CA VAL A 174 -10.54 6.09 -16.26
C VAL A 174 -11.13 6.95 -15.14
N ILE A 175 -11.27 6.41 -13.93
CA ILE A 175 -11.86 7.13 -12.80
C ILE A 175 -10.97 8.32 -12.39
N GLY A 176 -9.65 8.13 -12.37
CA GLY A 176 -8.69 9.20 -12.11
C GLY A 176 -8.77 10.31 -13.16
N ASN A 177 -8.81 9.97 -14.44
CA ASN A 177 -8.92 10.95 -15.52
C ASN A 177 -10.27 11.70 -15.52
N LEU A 178 -11.36 11.01 -15.16
CA LEU A 178 -12.66 11.66 -14.96
C LEU A 178 -12.64 12.62 -13.77
N ALA A 179 -12.05 12.22 -12.64
CA ALA A 179 -11.91 13.09 -11.47
C ALA A 179 -11.05 14.33 -11.78
N HIS A 180 -9.95 14.15 -12.52
CA HIS A 180 -9.14 15.24 -13.03
C HIS A 180 -9.97 16.22 -13.86
N VAL A 181 -10.66 15.74 -14.91
CA VAL A 181 -11.45 16.61 -15.80
C VAL A 181 -12.60 17.29 -15.05
N GLY A 182 -13.29 16.56 -14.18
CA GLY A 182 -14.38 17.08 -13.36
C GLY A 182 -13.92 18.23 -12.47
N TRP A 183 -12.85 17.99 -11.69
CA TRP A 183 -12.27 19.02 -10.82
C TRP A 183 -11.79 20.23 -11.62
N ALA A 184 -11.12 19.99 -12.73
CA ALA A 184 -10.57 21.05 -13.54
C ALA A 184 -11.65 21.88 -14.25
N THR A 185 -12.79 21.27 -14.59
CA THR A 185 -13.98 21.97 -15.10
C THR A 185 -14.61 22.85 -14.04
N LEU A 186 -14.77 22.36 -12.80
CA LEU A 186 -15.28 23.14 -11.68
C LEU A 186 -14.41 24.36 -11.39
N ARG A 187 -13.08 24.21 -11.39
CA ARG A 187 -12.16 25.34 -11.21
C ARG A 187 -12.25 26.38 -12.33
N ALA A 188 -12.42 25.92 -13.57
CA ALA A 188 -12.60 26.82 -14.70
C ALA A 188 -13.91 27.64 -14.59
N GLN A 189 -14.97 27.06 -14.02
CA GLN A 189 -16.22 27.77 -13.73
C GLN A 189 -16.05 28.82 -12.63
N GLN A 190 -15.16 28.59 -11.66
CA GLN A 190 -14.85 29.53 -10.58
C GLN A 190 -13.91 30.68 -11.00
N GLY A 191 -13.58 30.80 -12.29
CA GLY A 191 -12.71 31.89 -12.80
C GLY A 191 -11.25 31.78 -12.36
N MET A 192 -10.81 30.63 -11.84
CA MET A 192 -9.43 30.45 -11.39
C MET A 192 -8.44 30.44 -12.58
N PRO A 193 -7.25 31.04 -12.42
CA PRO A 193 -6.23 31.06 -13.46
C PRO A 193 -5.87 29.65 -13.95
N ARG A 194 -5.68 29.51 -15.26
CA ARG A 194 -5.14 28.27 -15.84
C ARG A 194 -3.68 28.11 -15.44
N GLY A 195 -3.28 26.93 -15.01
CA GLY A 195 -1.87 26.56 -15.01
C GLY A 195 -1.32 26.61 -16.43
N SER A 196 -0.10 27.13 -16.59
CA SER A 196 0.61 27.10 -17.87
C SER A 196 0.76 25.65 -18.33
N SER A 197 0.28 25.33 -19.53
CA SER A 197 0.40 23.98 -20.08
C SER A 197 1.57 23.94 -21.07
N ARG A 198 2.47 22.97 -20.92
CA ARG A 198 3.56 22.72 -21.89
C ARG A 198 3.03 22.36 -23.30
N MET A 199 1.72 22.15 -23.43
CA MET A 199 1.06 21.66 -24.64
C MET A 199 0.74 22.73 -25.68
N GLU A 200 0.71 24.01 -25.31
CA GLU A 200 0.53 25.11 -26.25
C GLU A 200 1.60 25.08 -27.36
N ARG A 201 2.83 24.64 -27.01
CA ARG A 201 3.94 24.41 -27.94
C ARG A 201 3.62 23.43 -29.08
N TYR A 202 2.67 22.52 -28.91
CA TYR A 202 2.32 21.51 -29.91
C TYR A 202 1.14 21.93 -30.81
N GLY A 203 0.65 23.17 -30.71
CA GLY A 203 -0.46 23.67 -31.53
C GLY A 203 -1.79 22.94 -31.28
N VAL A 204 -1.97 22.44 -30.05
CA VAL A 204 -3.25 21.88 -29.61
C VAL A 204 -4.08 23.01 -29.02
N GLU A 205 -5.08 23.45 -29.76
CA GLU A 205 -5.96 24.53 -29.36
C GLU A 205 -7.00 24.02 -28.36
N TYR A 206 -6.83 24.37 -27.09
CA TYR A 206 -7.79 24.04 -26.05
C TYR A 206 -8.89 25.10 -26.04
N ARG A 207 -10.16 24.68 -26.01
CA ARG A 207 -11.29 25.63 -25.83
C ARG A 207 -11.00 26.56 -24.66
N ARG A 208 -11.29 27.86 -24.78
CA ARG A 208 -11.04 28.93 -23.78
C ARG A 208 -11.61 28.70 -22.36
N ARG A 209 -12.24 27.56 -22.07
CA ARG A 209 -12.70 27.10 -20.75
C ARG A 209 -12.03 25.80 -20.26
N SER A 210 -11.14 25.20 -21.05
CA SER A 210 -10.55 23.89 -20.75
C SER A 210 -9.35 24.03 -19.82
N SER A 211 -9.19 23.07 -18.92
CA SER A 211 -8.01 22.95 -18.06
C SER A 211 -6.78 22.46 -18.81
N ALA A 212 -5.61 22.61 -18.19
CA ALA A 212 -4.40 21.95 -18.65
C ALA A 212 -4.67 20.44 -18.78
N PRO A 213 -4.25 19.83 -19.89
CA PRO A 213 -4.47 18.40 -20.13
C PRO A 213 -3.66 17.54 -19.15
N ALA A 214 -4.27 16.45 -18.68
CA ALA A 214 -3.61 15.41 -17.91
C ALA A 214 -2.96 14.36 -18.82
N LEU A 215 -1.85 13.83 -18.32
CA LEU A 215 -1.14 12.67 -18.85
C LEU A 215 -0.39 11.99 -17.70
N GLY A 216 -0.24 10.69 -17.79
CA GLY A 216 0.53 9.87 -16.87
C GLY A 216 -0.29 8.77 -16.20
N ALA A 217 0.41 7.74 -15.76
CA ALA A 217 -0.15 6.55 -15.12
C ALA A 217 -0.61 6.77 -13.67
N SER A 218 -0.39 7.94 -13.07
CA SER A 218 -0.48 8.12 -11.61
C SER A 218 -1.85 7.82 -11.03
N GLY A 219 -2.96 8.12 -11.73
CA GLY A 219 -4.30 7.71 -11.31
C GLY A 219 -4.49 6.19 -11.25
N ALA A 220 -3.98 5.47 -12.26
CA ALA A 220 -3.99 4.00 -12.29
C ALA A 220 -3.08 3.39 -11.23
N ILE A 221 -1.94 4.03 -10.95
CA ILE A 221 -0.99 3.55 -9.94
C ILE A 221 -1.57 3.78 -8.55
N ASN A 222 -2.24 4.90 -8.30
CA ASN A 222 -2.89 5.15 -7.01
C ASN A 222 -4.02 4.15 -6.73
N SER A 223 -4.75 3.66 -7.72
CA SER A 223 -5.72 2.58 -7.48
C SER A 223 -5.02 1.31 -6.97
N ILE A 224 -3.86 0.97 -7.54
CA ILE A 224 -3.07 -0.19 -7.14
C ILE A 224 -2.42 0.00 -5.76
N VAL A 225 -1.81 1.16 -5.52
CA VAL A 225 -1.18 1.50 -4.24
C VAL A 225 -2.21 1.40 -3.11
N ILE A 226 -3.38 2.02 -3.26
CA ILE A 226 -4.42 1.99 -2.23
C ILE A 226 -5.00 0.58 -2.07
N ALA A 227 -5.25 -0.16 -3.15
CA ALA A 227 -5.67 -1.55 -3.04
C ALA A 227 -4.65 -2.39 -2.24
N GLN A 228 -3.36 -2.29 -2.57
CA GLN A 228 -2.29 -3.01 -1.88
C GLN A 228 -2.20 -2.64 -0.40
N ILE A 229 -2.26 -1.35 -0.08
CA ILE A 229 -2.19 -0.86 1.31
C ILE A 229 -3.40 -1.34 2.12
N CYS A 230 -4.60 -1.32 1.55
CA CYS A 230 -5.80 -1.81 2.24
C CYS A 230 -5.75 -3.33 2.47
N LEU A 231 -5.16 -4.09 1.54
CA LEU A 231 -4.99 -5.54 1.67
C LEU A 231 -3.90 -5.90 2.69
N PHE A 232 -2.83 -5.11 2.77
CA PHE A 232 -1.64 -5.37 3.60
C PHE A 232 -1.23 -4.17 4.45
N PRO A 233 -2.09 -3.70 5.38
CA PRO A 233 -1.88 -2.43 6.09
C PRO A 233 -0.66 -2.41 7.02
N THR A 234 -0.22 -3.58 7.51
CA THR A 234 0.94 -3.72 8.40
C THR A 234 2.23 -4.04 7.65
N GLN A 235 2.19 -4.23 6.34
CA GLN A 235 3.39 -4.47 5.53
C GLN A 235 4.33 -3.27 5.62
N THR A 236 5.64 -3.52 5.77
CA THR A 236 6.63 -2.46 5.77
C THR A 236 6.86 -1.95 4.34
N VAL A 237 6.70 -0.64 4.16
CA VAL A 237 7.09 0.10 2.95
C VAL A 237 8.30 0.96 3.29
N LEU A 238 9.27 1.01 2.38
CA LEU A 238 10.44 1.88 2.52
C LEU A 238 10.19 3.19 1.77
N LEU A 239 9.90 4.27 2.49
CA LEU A 239 9.80 5.60 1.90
C LEU A 239 11.18 6.02 1.38
N TYR A 240 11.26 6.30 0.08
CA TYR A 240 12.51 6.56 -0.66
C TYR A 240 13.60 5.48 -0.51
N GLY A 241 13.21 4.25 -0.16
CA GLY A 241 14.16 3.16 0.08
C GLY A 241 14.93 3.25 1.41
N ILE A 242 14.64 4.25 2.25
CA ILE A 242 15.41 4.53 3.48
C ILE A 242 14.55 4.35 4.72
N LEU A 243 13.36 4.97 4.77
CA LEU A 243 12.57 5.05 6.00
C LEU A 243 11.49 3.96 6.03
N PRO A 244 11.63 2.91 6.86
CA PRO A 244 10.60 1.89 7.00
C PRO A 244 9.40 2.44 7.76
N MET A 245 8.21 2.23 7.20
CA MET A 245 6.95 2.53 7.88
C MET A 245 5.85 1.53 7.49
N PRO A 246 4.82 1.35 8.34
CA PRO A 246 3.65 0.56 7.97
C PRO A 246 2.97 1.13 6.73
N ALA A 247 2.53 0.25 5.82
CA ALA A 247 1.83 0.60 4.59
C ALA A 247 0.62 1.50 4.84
N ALA A 248 -0.14 1.25 5.92
CA ALA A 248 -1.28 2.08 6.30
C ALA A 248 -0.87 3.54 6.62
N LEU A 249 0.25 3.74 7.33
CA LEU A 249 0.76 5.08 7.61
C LEU A 249 1.22 5.77 6.34
N PHE A 250 1.95 5.05 5.47
CA PHE A 250 2.35 5.56 4.17
C PHE A 250 1.14 5.99 3.33
N GLY A 251 0.10 5.15 3.23
CA GLY A 251 -1.11 5.46 2.47
C GLY A 251 -1.89 6.65 3.04
N LEU A 252 -1.96 6.77 4.37
CA LEU A 252 -2.59 7.91 5.03
C LEU A 252 -1.85 9.22 4.69
N LEU A 253 -0.52 9.24 4.82
CA LEU A 253 0.31 10.41 4.49
C LEU A 253 0.22 10.75 3.00
N TRP A 254 0.17 9.74 2.13
CA TRP A 254 0.04 9.90 0.68
C TRP A 254 -1.28 10.60 0.30
N ILE A 255 -2.41 10.08 0.78
CA ILE A 255 -3.74 10.68 0.54
C ILE A 255 -3.83 12.08 1.18
N ALA A 256 -3.31 12.25 2.40
CA ALA A 256 -3.29 13.55 3.07
C ALA A 256 -2.49 14.59 2.27
N GLY A 257 -1.39 14.17 1.63
CA GLY A 257 -0.61 15.00 0.71
C GLY A 257 -1.43 15.45 -0.50
N ASP A 258 -2.13 14.52 -1.17
CA ASP A 258 -3.00 14.84 -2.31
C ASP A 258 -4.14 15.81 -1.91
N VAL A 259 -4.80 15.56 -0.77
CA VAL A 259 -5.87 16.44 -0.24
C VAL A 259 -5.31 17.81 0.12
N GLY A 260 -4.20 17.87 0.86
CA GLY A 260 -3.55 19.11 1.25
C GLY A 260 -3.12 19.94 0.04
N GLY A 261 -2.60 19.28 -0.99
CA GLY A 261 -2.29 19.89 -2.28
C GLY A 261 -3.53 20.49 -2.94
N MET A 262 -4.64 19.75 -3.01
CA MET A 262 -5.90 20.29 -3.55
C MET A 262 -6.40 21.54 -2.81
N LEU A 263 -6.27 21.56 -1.47
CA LEU A 263 -6.72 22.67 -0.63
C LEU A 263 -5.83 23.92 -0.77
N GLN A 264 -4.52 23.76 -0.96
CA GLN A 264 -3.56 24.87 -0.98
C GLN A 264 -3.53 25.68 -2.28
N GLY A 265 -4.29 25.30 -3.31
CA GLY A 265 -4.35 26.12 -4.53
C GLY A 265 -3.11 26.03 -5.45
N SER A 266 -2.08 25.27 -5.08
CA SER A 266 -0.80 25.20 -5.80
C SER A 266 -0.98 24.80 -7.27
N GLY A 267 -0.12 25.28 -8.17
CA GLY A 267 -0.27 25.18 -9.64
C GLY A 267 -0.37 23.77 -10.26
N GLY A 268 -0.50 22.70 -9.46
CA GLY A 268 -0.67 21.30 -9.86
C GLY A 268 -1.97 20.62 -9.36
N ASN A 269 -2.96 21.36 -8.85
CA ASN A 269 -4.10 20.77 -8.13
C ASN A 269 -4.99 19.79 -8.88
N THR A 270 -4.97 19.82 -10.21
CA THR A 270 -5.77 18.89 -11.02
C THR A 270 -5.14 17.50 -11.05
N SER A 271 -3.83 17.38 -10.82
CA SER A 271 -3.16 16.09 -10.66
C SER A 271 -3.62 15.38 -9.39
N PHE A 272 -3.78 16.11 -8.28
CA PHE A 272 -4.25 15.55 -7.01
C PHE A 272 -5.70 15.03 -7.09
N ALA A 273 -6.60 15.71 -7.81
CA ALA A 273 -7.97 15.22 -8.01
C ALA A 273 -7.98 13.87 -8.76
N GLY A 274 -7.14 13.73 -9.78
CA GLY A 274 -6.99 12.46 -10.49
C GLY A 274 -6.39 11.36 -9.62
N HIS A 275 -5.44 11.72 -8.75
CA HIS A 275 -4.87 10.83 -7.76
C HIS A 275 -5.92 10.28 -6.78
N LEU A 276 -6.78 11.15 -6.23
CA LEU A 276 -7.86 10.75 -5.32
C LEU A 276 -8.94 9.93 -6.03
N GLY A 277 -9.24 10.22 -7.30
CA GLY A 277 -10.13 9.39 -8.12
C GLY A 277 -9.59 7.97 -8.27
N GLY A 278 -8.30 7.83 -8.59
CA GLY A 278 -7.60 6.54 -8.61
C GLY A 278 -7.63 5.81 -7.27
N ALA A 279 -7.29 6.51 -6.18
CA ALA A 279 -7.33 5.98 -4.82
C ALA A 279 -8.72 5.41 -4.45
N THR A 280 -9.79 6.11 -4.85
CA THR A 280 -11.17 5.66 -4.64
C THR A 280 -11.45 4.35 -5.37
N CYS A 281 -10.95 4.18 -6.59
CA CYS A 281 -11.04 2.92 -7.33
C CYS A 281 -10.33 1.77 -6.60
N GLY A 282 -9.14 2.03 -6.03
CA GLY A 282 -8.40 1.06 -5.21
C GLY A 282 -9.16 0.61 -3.96
N LEU A 283 -9.80 1.56 -3.28
CA LEU A 283 -10.64 1.28 -2.11
C LEU A 283 -11.86 0.42 -2.47
N VAL A 284 -12.53 0.72 -3.59
CA VAL A 284 -13.63 -0.08 -4.12
C VAL A 284 -13.15 -1.50 -4.46
N PHE A 285 -12.00 -1.62 -5.13
CA PHE A 285 -11.40 -2.92 -5.41
C PHE A 285 -11.18 -3.74 -4.14
N TYR A 286 -10.62 -3.15 -3.09
CA TYR A 286 -10.43 -3.81 -1.80
C TYR A 286 -11.74 -4.36 -1.21
N PHE A 287 -12.82 -3.58 -1.24
CA PHE A 287 -14.12 -4.05 -0.74
C PHE A 287 -14.75 -5.14 -1.60
N LEU A 288 -14.65 -5.03 -2.93
CA LEU A 288 -15.08 -6.09 -3.85
C LEU A 288 -14.27 -7.36 -3.63
N ALA A 289 -12.97 -7.19 -3.41
CA ALA A 289 -12.07 -8.29 -3.13
C ALA A 289 -12.51 -8.99 -1.83
N ARG A 290 -12.72 -8.24 -0.74
CA ARG A 290 -13.22 -8.81 0.51
C ARG A 290 -14.57 -9.54 0.41
N ARG A 291 -15.36 -9.31 -0.63
CA ARG A 291 -16.63 -10.01 -0.91
C ARG A 291 -16.48 -11.25 -1.80
N GLY A 292 -15.26 -11.65 -2.16
CA GLY A 292 -15.02 -12.83 -2.99
C GLY A 292 -15.20 -12.59 -4.49
N PHE A 293 -15.34 -11.35 -4.96
CA PHE A 293 -15.69 -11.05 -6.36
C PHE A 293 -14.69 -11.57 -7.40
N PHE A 294 -13.40 -11.57 -7.05
CA PHE A 294 -12.30 -12.04 -7.90
C PHE A 294 -11.87 -13.50 -7.67
N TRP A 295 -12.56 -14.23 -6.78
CA TRP A 295 -12.25 -15.61 -6.41
C TRP A 295 -13.01 -16.48 -7.42
N ARG A 296 -12.26 -17.24 -8.20
CA ARG A 296 -12.76 -18.24 -9.14
C ARG A 296 -12.04 -19.54 -8.90
#